data_AF-A0A8H5HIC2-F1
#
_entry.id   AF-A0A8H5HIC2-F1
#
_cell.length_a   1.000
_cell.length_b   1.000
_cell.length_c   1.000
_cell.angle_alpha   90.00
_cell.angle_beta   90.00
_cell.angle_gamma   90.00
#
_symmetry.space_group_name_H-M   'P 1'
#
loop_
_entity.id
_entity.type
_entity.pdbx_description
1 polymer ?
#
loop_
_entity_poly.entity_id
_entity_poly.type
_entity_poly.pdbx_seq_one_letter_code
_entity_poly.pdbx_strand_id
1 'polypeptide(L)'
;MSGDSVASFTKSVKDIIITEYRYRCVICLQYLTEGATQAAHVLDSASVGKKQLDMAVEIGFVTADYQRSSVVNGIAQCPTCHIGFFTPNDIALSPCLPVLEYIHRYIKDTPIANQIPLHQVFEFLERAMTGDVVPLPDPTPILPYLGLFSLVVLNPEVVVGRHLSTQHLPKLSILRSGRFHPAPDGTHPADEHVARIFDVMAVASANPPLSPGTIPLSATDPDFQQHRYWRVPVNLGAIFTALAVRVIMKSSECDEIIRTRAIVALLLSRATETKISRREAARPSGGGGYKGGGGSTGRGSGKGHDGSGKPGSGTAGRGRETRSLRSGDRGEPPAKRVRRKEDPHASKSLVEMPEPGLSDRSGAQSSNQIPYLLDLFDKQARQKDSIMEYIQRIGR
;
A
#
# COMPACT_ATOMS: atom_id res chain seq x y z
N MET A 1 -20.40 -6.01 5.44
CA MET A 1 -19.05 -6.64 5.49
C MET A 1 -18.30 -6.10 6.71
N SER A 2 -18.39 -6.76 7.87
CA SER A 2 -18.01 -6.20 9.19
C SER A 2 -16.71 -6.82 9.78
N GLY A 3 -15.84 -7.42 8.96
CA GLY A 3 -14.76 -8.28 9.48
C GLY A 3 -13.39 -7.64 9.71
N ASP A 4 -13.03 -6.55 9.03
CA ASP A 4 -11.61 -6.17 8.90
C ASP A 4 -11.22 -4.94 9.73
N SER A 5 -11.91 -4.65 10.85
CA SER A 5 -11.58 -3.45 11.65
C SER A 5 -10.30 -3.59 12.50
N VAL A 6 -9.93 -4.82 12.83
CA VAL A 6 -8.70 -5.20 13.56
C VAL A 6 -7.93 -6.21 12.71
N ALA A 7 -7.55 -5.79 11.50
CA ALA A 7 -6.86 -6.66 10.57
C ALA A 7 -5.51 -7.06 11.16
N SER A 8 -5.26 -8.34 11.39
CA SER A 8 -3.95 -8.84 11.80
C SER A 8 -3.65 -10.07 10.98
N PHE A 9 -2.39 -10.25 10.58
CA PHE A 9 -1.97 -11.49 9.95
C PHE A 9 -2.15 -12.66 10.92
N THR A 10 -2.86 -13.69 10.46
CA THR A 10 -2.84 -14.99 11.12
C THR A 10 -1.42 -15.56 11.10
N LYS A 11 -1.13 -16.53 11.96
CA LYS A 11 0.18 -17.21 11.94
C LYS A 11 0.51 -17.77 10.55
N SER A 12 -0.45 -18.42 9.89
CA SER A 12 -0.25 -18.97 8.54
C SER A 12 0.10 -17.89 7.51
N VAL A 13 -0.54 -16.71 7.56
CA VAL A 13 -0.21 -15.60 6.66
C VAL A 13 1.20 -15.07 6.94
N LYS A 14 1.58 -14.91 8.22
CA LYS A 14 2.94 -14.50 8.60
C LYS A 14 3.99 -15.47 8.07
N ASP A 15 3.75 -16.77 8.26
CA ASP A 15 4.66 -17.83 7.83
C ASP A 15 4.83 -17.83 6.30
N ILE A 16 3.75 -17.62 5.54
CA ILE A 16 3.79 -17.48 4.06
C ILE A 16 4.65 -16.28 3.67
N ILE A 17 4.35 -15.09 4.21
CA ILE A 17 5.08 -13.85 3.89
C ILE A 17 6.58 -14.08 4.16
N ILE A 18 6.94 -14.47 5.38
CA ILE A 18 8.34 -14.61 5.80
C ILE A 18 9.08 -15.66 4.95
N THR A 19 8.41 -16.76 4.62
CA THR A 19 8.98 -17.83 3.79
C THR A 19 9.18 -17.39 2.34
N GLU A 20 8.24 -16.63 1.77
CA GLU A 20 8.34 -16.07 0.43
C GLU A 20 9.61 -15.23 0.26
N TYR A 21 9.90 -14.37 1.25
CA TYR A 21 11.12 -13.57 1.30
C TYR A 21 12.37 -14.33 1.78
N ARG A 22 12.27 -15.65 2.01
CA ARG A 22 13.32 -16.51 2.59
C ARG A 22 14.00 -15.88 3.81
N TYR A 23 13.21 -15.36 4.76
CA TYR A 23 13.69 -14.75 6.00
C TYR A 23 14.64 -13.56 5.78
N ARG A 24 14.53 -12.86 4.65
CA ARG A 24 15.29 -11.64 4.36
C ARG A 24 14.41 -10.42 4.54
N CYS A 25 15.00 -9.36 5.08
CA CYS A 25 14.35 -8.05 5.07
C CYS A 25 14.26 -7.51 3.63
N VAL A 26 13.06 -7.15 3.19
CA VAL A 26 12.84 -6.56 1.86
C VAL A 26 13.57 -5.23 1.66
N ILE A 27 13.83 -4.49 2.75
CA ILE A 27 14.43 -3.15 2.71
C ILE A 27 15.97 -3.24 2.67
N CYS A 28 16.57 -3.90 3.67
CA CYS A 28 18.03 -3.93 3.80
C CYS A 28 18.68 -5.25 3.36
N LEU A 29 17.91 -6.23 2.87
CA LEU A 29 18.38 -7.54 2.38
C LEU A 29 19.11 -8.41 3.42
N GLN A 30 19.10 -7.99 4.70
CA GLN A 30 19.68 -8.76 5.80
C GLN A 30 18.94 -10.09 5.95
N TYR A 31 19.70 -11.18 5.98
CA TYR A 31 19.20 -12.51 6.32
C TYR A 31 19.07 -12.65 7.83
N LEU A 32 17.92 -13.13 8.28
CA LEU A 32 17.53 -13.25 9.68
C LEU A 32 17.11 -14.69 9.98
N THR A 33 17.02 -15.01 11.26
CA THR A 33 16.33 -16.22 11.69
C THR A 33 14.82 -16.05 11.55
N GLU A 34 14.09 -17.16 11.53
CA GLU A 34 12.62 -17.17 11.50
C GLU A 34 12.03 -16.30 12.62
N GLY A 35 12.49 -16.48 13.86
CA GLY A 35 11.98 -15.71 15.01
C GLY A 35 12.36 -14.22 15.01
N ALA A 36 13.33 -13.80 14.20
CA ALA A 36 13.75 -12.40 14.10
C ALA A 36 13.12 -11.67 12.91
N THR A 37 12.53 -12.39 11.94
CA THR A 37 11.88 -11.79 10.78
C THR A 37 10.45 -11.39 11.11
N GLN A 38 10.05 -10.19 10.72
CA GLN A 38 8.72 -9.67 11.00
C GLN A 38 7.90 -9.56 9.70
N ALA A 39 6.67 -10.06 9.73
CA ALA A 39 5.68 -9.78 8.68
C ALA A 39 5.01 -8.44 8.99
N ALA A 40 5.46 -7.39 8.32
CA ALA A 40 4.92 -6.04 8.45
C ALA A 40 3.79 -5.82 7.44
N HIS A 41 2.80 -5.02 7.83
CA HIS A 41 1.75 -4.62 6.91
C HIS A 41 2.18 -3.41 6.08
N VAL A 42 1.73 -3.33 4.84
CA VAL A 42 1.91 -2.16 3.97
C VAL A 42 0.87 -1.10 4.34
N LEU A 43 -0.40 -1.48 4.35
CA LEU A 43 -1.48 -0.75 5.02
C LEU A 43 -1.64 -1.29 6.44
N ASP A 44 -1.53 -0.43 7.45
CA ASP A 44 -1.38 -0.82 8.85
C ASP A 44 -2.49 -1.79 9.31
N SER A 45 -2.25 -2.61 10.34
CA SER A 45 -3.21 -3.58 10.90
C SER A 45 -4.34 -2.93 11.71
N ALA A 46 -4.05 -1.82 12.39
CA ALA A 46 -4.93 -1.20 13.38
C ALA A 46 -6.05 -0.31 12.79
N SER A 47 -6.73 0.45 13.65
CA SER A 47 -7.72 1.47 13.26
C SER A 47 -7.15 2.51 12.29
N VAL A 48 -5.85 2.80 12.39
CA VAL A 48 -5.10 3.64 11.44
C VAL A 48 -5.20 3.06 10.02
N GLY A 49 -4.94 1.76 9.86
CA GLY A 49 -5.00 1.14 8.55
C GLY A 49 -6.41 0.99 7.99
N LYS A 50 -7.44 0.91 8.85
CA LYS A 50 -8.83 1.00 8.38
C LYS A 50 -9.08 2.36 7.75
N LYS A 51 -8.62 3.44 8.39
CA LYS A 51 -8.75 4.80 7.84
C LYS A 51 -7.95 4.96 6.55
N GLN A 52 -6.75 4.36 6.47
CA GLN A 52 -5.97 4.31 5.23
C GLN A 52 -6.77 3.64 4.11
N LEU A 53 -7.35 2.47 4.37
CA LEU A 53 -8.15 1.74 3.40
C LEU A 53 -9.43 2.50 2.99
N ASP A 54 -10.19 3.02 3.95
CA ASP A 54 -11.42 3.77 3.67
C ASP A 54 -11.12 4.98 2.76
N MET A 55 -10.05 5.73 3.05
CA MET A 55 -9.59 6.84 2.21
C MET A 55 -9.16 6.35 0.82
N ALA A 56 -8.40 5.26 0.75
CA ALA A 56 -7.89 4.70 -0.50
C ALA A 56 -8.99 4.22 -1.44
N VAL A 57 -10.03 3.59 -0.88
CA VAL A 57 -11.22 3.18 -1.62
C VAL A 57 -11.98 4.40 -2.11
N GLU A 58 -12.15 5.42 -1.26
CA GLU A 58 -12.86 6.64 -1.61
C GLU A 58 -12.20 7.41 -2.76
N ILE A 59 -10.87 7.55 -2.74
CA ILE A 59 -10.11 8.25 -3.80
C ILE A 59 -9.73 7.33 -4.97
N GLY A 60 -10.07 6.05 -4.89
CA GLY A 60 -9.91 5.06 -5.97
C GLY A 60 -8.51 4.48 -6.14
N PHE A 61 -7.63 4.55 -5.14
CA PHE A 61 -6.29 3.93 -5.16
C PHE A 61 -6.32 2.41 -5.09
N VAL A 62 -7.29 1.84 -4.37
CA VAL A 62 -7.51 0.39 -4.23
C VAL A 62 -8.99 0.07 -4.32
N THR A 63 -9.31 -1.20 -4.56
CA THR A 63 -10.69 -1.70 -4.61
C THR A 63 -11.25 -1.92 -3.19
N ALA A 64 -12.58 -1.91 -3.07
CA ALA A 64 -13.27 -2.09 -1.79
C ALA A 64 -13.11 -3.50 -1.18
N ASP A 65 -12.68 -4.49 -1.99
CA ASP A 65 -12.40 -5.86 -1.58
C ASP A 65 -10.94 -6.10 -1.20
N TYR A 66 -10.09 -5.05 -1.18
CA TYR A 66 -8.71 -5.16 -0.72
C TYR A 66 -8.65 -5.63 0.75
N GLN A 67 -7.99 -6.77 0.98
CA GLN A 67 -7.91 -7.40 2.29
C GLN A 67 -6.60 -7.06 2.99
N ARG A 68 -6.65 -6.28 4.08
CA ARG A 68 -5.44 -5.89 4.82
C ARG A 68 -4.77 -7.06 5.55
N SER A 69 -5.52 -8.10 5.88
CA SER A 69 -5.03 -9.32 6.54
C SER A 69 -4.47 -10.37 5.56
N SER A 70 -4.41 -10.07 4.26
CA SER A 70 -3.91 -10.99 3.23
C SER A 70 -2.39 -10.88 3.01
N VAL A 71 -1.82 -11.90 2.37
CA VAL A 71 -0.38 -11.96 2.01
C VAL A 71 0.03 -10.76 1.14
N VAL A 72 -0.86 -10.28 0.26
CA VAL A 72 -0.55 -9.17 -0.68
C VAL A 72 -0.38 -7.81 0.00
N ASN A 73 -0.78 -7.69 1.27
CA ASN A 73 -0.53 -6.51 2.10
C ASN A 73 0.70 -6.69 3.01
N GLY A 74 1.44 -7.78 2.86
CA GLY A 74 2.53 -8.17 3.75
C GLY A 74 3.92 -8.06 3.13
N ILE A 75 4.88 -7.60 3.93
CA ILE A 75 6.31 -7.62 3.58
C ILE A 75 7.15 -8.16 4.74
N ALA A 76 8.25 -8.84 4.44
CA ALA A 76 9.20 -9.28 5.46
C ALA A 76 10.21 -8.16 5.80
N GLN A 77 10.33 -7.80 7.07
CA GLN A 77 11.25 -6.76 7.55
C GLN A 77 12.07 -7.23 8.75
N CYS A 78 13.27 -6.67 8.91
CA CYS A 78 14.04 -6.79 10.15
C CYS A 78 13.50 -5.82 11.21
N PRO A 79 13.75 -6.05 12.52
CA PRO A 79 13.31 -5.15 13.58
C PRO A 79 13.82 -3.72 13.41
N THR A 80 15.05 -3.55 12.91
CA THR A 80 15.62 -2.23 12.65
C THR A 80 14.82 -1.47 11.60
N CYS A 81 14.53 -2.09 10.45
CA CYS A 81 13.74 -1.41 9.40
C CYS A 81 12.30 -1.20 9.84
N HIS A 82 11.65 -2.24 10.37
CA HIS A 82 10.24 -2.19 10.75
C HIS A 82 10.01 -1.25 11.95
N ILE A 83 10.49 -1.64 13.14
CA ILE A 83 10.26 -0.92 14.39
C ILE A 83 11.07 0.38 14.41
N GLY A 84 12.30 0.35 13.91
CA GLY A 84 13.22 1.49 14.02
C GLY A 84 12.96 2.63 13.05
N PHE A 85 12.31 2.39 11.90
CA PHE A 85 12.15 3.44 10.88
C PHE A 85 10.76 3.47 10.20
N PHE A 86 10.15 2.34 9.87
CA PHE A 86 8.85 2.31 9.18
C PHE A 86 7.70 2.62 10.13
N THR A 87 7.65 1.98 11.30
CA THR A 87 6.62 2.19 12.34
C THR A 87 6.58 3.64 12.88
N PRO A 88 7.71 4.30 13.20
CA PRO A 88 7.69 5.71 13.61
C PRO A 88 7.39 6.68 12.45
N ASN A 89 7.27 6.17 11.21
CA ASN A 89 7.13 6.96 9.99
C ASN A 89 8.31 7.90 9.75
N ASP A 90 9.54 7.42 9.96
CA ASP A 90 10.76 8.15 9.59
C ASP A 90 11.10 7.96 8.12
N ILE A 91 10.76 6.78 7.58
CA ILE A 91 10.88 6.45 6.15
C ILE A 91 9.62 5.74 5.65
N ALA A 92 9.42 5.75 4.33
CA ALA A 92 8.37 4.98 3.66
C ALA A 92 8.81 4.52 2.28
N LEU A 93 8.10 3.55 1.72
CA LEU A 93 8.19 3.24 0.29
C LEU A 93 7.31 4.20 -0.50
N SER A 94 7.77 4.56 -1.69
CA SER A 94 7.06 5.40 -2.66
C SER A 94 7.10 4.74 -4.03
N PRO A 95 6.05 4.85 -4.85
CA PRO A 95 6.24 4.68 -6.29
C PRO A 95 7.39 5.59 -6.76
N CYS A 96 8.22 5.10 -7.68
CA CYS A 96 9.33 5.91 -8.20
C CYS A 96 8.81 7.20 -8.87
N LEU A 97 9.62 8.26 -8.85
CA LEU A 97 9.25 9.57 -9.38
C LEU A 97 8.67 9.51 -10.81
N PRO A 98 9.24 8.77 -11.79
CA PRO A 98 8.65 8.67 -13.13
C PRO A 98 7.20 8.14 -13.12
N VAL A 99 6.90 7.17 -12.25
CA VAL A 99 5.56 6.60 -12.09
C VAL A 99 4.61 7.64 -11.48
N LEU A 100 5.05 8.37 -10.45
CA LEU A 100 4.26 9.45 -9.85
C LEU A 100 3.98 10.58 -10.85
N GLU A 101 4.96 10.96 -11.66
CA GLU A 101 4.79 11.99 -12.69
C GLU A 101 3.81 11.57 -13.78
N TYR A 102 3.84 10.30 -14.19
CA TYR A 102 2.86 9.75 -15.10
C TYR A 102 1.46 9.77 -14.50
N ILE A 103 1.27 9.31 -13.26
CA ILE A 103 -0.02 9.36 -12.56
C ILE A 103 -0.53 10.80 -12.46
N HIS A 104 0.35 11.74 -12.09
CA HIS A 104 0.00 13.15 -11.99
C HIS A 104 -0.45 13.73 -13.34
N ARG A 105 0.27 13.45 -14.43
CA ARG A 105 -0.13 13.87 -15.79
C ARG A 105 -1.44 13.22 -16.22
N TYR A 106 -1.61 11.93 -15.97
CA TYR A 106 -2.87 11.23 -16.25
C TYR A 106 -4.05 11.92 -15.59
N ILE A 107 -3.95 12.21 -14.29
CA ILE A 107 -5.00 12.89 -13.52
C ILE A 107 -5.22 14.31 -14.06
N LYS A 108 -4.15 15.05 -14.36
CA LYS A 108 -4.23 16.45 -14.77
C LYS A 108 -4.79 16.64 -16.18
N ASP A 109 -4.29 15.84 -17.12
CA ASP A 109 -4.43 16.09 -18.56
C ASP A 109 -5.57 15.27 -19.19
N THR A 110 -5.98 14.16 -18.57
CA THR A 110 -7.13 13.37 -19.04
C THR A 110 -8.44 14.10 -18.71
N PRO A 111 -9.38 14.30 -19.65
CA PRO A 111 -10.69 14.85 -19.33
C PRO A 111 -11.40 14.05 -18.23
N ILE A 112 -12.06 14.73 -17.28
CA ILE A 112 -12.69 14.07 -16.11
C ILE A 112 -13.65 12.95 -16.53
N ALA A 113 -14.41 13.15 -17.62
CA ALA A 113 -15.35 12.14 -18.14
C ALA A 113 -14.68 10.86 -18.64
N ASN A 114 -13.38 10.91 -18.98
CA ASN A 114 -12.59 9.79 -19.48
C ASN A 114 -11.65 9.20 -18.42
N GLN A 115 -11.63 9.78 -17.22
CA GLN A 115 -10.82 9.25 -16.12
C GLN A 115 -11.48 8.00 -15.53
N ILE A 116 -10.65 7.03 -15.20
CA ILE A 116 -11.02 5.83 -14.46
C ILE A 116 -10.33 5.86 -13.09
N PRO A 117 -10.84 5.10 -12.09
CA PRO A 117 -10.19 4.97 -10.80
C PRO A 117 -8.74 4.49 -10.94
N LEU A 118 -7.85 4.99 -10.07
CA LEU A 118 -6.42 4.70 -10.17
C LEU A 118 -6.07 3.22 -9.98
N HIS A 119 -6.83 2.45 -9.22
CA HIS A 119 -6.62 1.00 -9.16
C HIS A 119 -6.74 0.34 -10.55
N GLN A 120 -7.68 0.78 -11.39
CA GLN A 120 -7.81 0.29 -12.77
C GLN A 120 -6.68 0.80 -13.66
N VAL A 121 -6.20 2.03 -13.42
CA VAL A 121 -4.98 2.53 -14.09
C VAL A 121 -3.79 1.64 -13.74
N PHE A 122 -3.62 1.25 -12.48
CA PHE A 122 -2.54 0.36 -12.05
C PHE A 122 -2.65 -1.03 -12.69
N GLU A 123 -3.85 -1.61 -12.76
CA GLU A 123 -4.09 -2.87 -13.47
C GLU A 123 -3.74 -2.76 -14.97
N PHE A 124 -4.12 -1.66 -15.64
CA PHE A 124 -3.73 -1.44 -17.02
C PHE A 124 -2.21 -1.22 -17.18
N LEU A 125 -1.54 -0.57 -16.23
CA LEU A 125 -0.09 -0.44 -16.26
C LEU A 125 0.61 -1.81 -16.10
N GLU A 126 0.11 -2.67 -15.22
CA GLU A 126 0.60 -4.05 -15.09
C GLU A 126 0.42 -4.85 -16.39
N ARG A 127 -0.71 -4.71 -17.07
CA ARG A 127 -0.94 -5.31 -18.40
C ARG A 127 -0.03 -4.75 -19.48
N ALA A 128 0.24 -3.43 -19.45
CA ALA A 128 1.18 -2.83 -20.40
C ALA A 128 2.60 -3.39 -20.23
N MET A 129 3.03 -3.78 -19.03
CA MET A 129 4.32 -4.46 -18.81
C MET A 129 4.41 -5.81 -19.52
N THR A 130 3.28 -6.49 -19.75
CA THR A 130 3.23 -7.77 -20.50
C THR A 130 3.07 -7.58 -22.01
N GLY A 131 3.07 -6.33 -22.48
CA GLY A 131 2.95 -5.98 -23.89
C GLY A 131 1.51 -5.80 -24.38
N ASP A 132 0.52 -5.78 -23.47
CA ASP A 132 -0.87 -5.49 -23.84
C ASP A 132 -1.01 -4.02 -24.27
N VAL A 133 -1.84 -3.78 -25.29
CA VAL A 133 -2.33 -2.44 -25.60
C VAL A 133 -3.41 -2.06 -24.60
N VAL A 134 -3.26 -0.92 -23.94
CA VAL A 134 -4.16 -0.45 -22.88
C VAL A 134 -4.73 0.95 -23.17
N PRO A 135 -5.93 1.27 -22.68
CA PRO A 135 -6.58 2.56 -22.96
C PRO A 135 -6.07 3.66 -22.02
N LEU A 136 -4.75 3.84 -21.94
CA LEU A 136 -4.09 4.86 -21.16
C LEU A 136 -3.21 5.74 -22.07
N PRO A 137 -2.80 6.95 -21.63
CA PRO A 137 -1.68 7.65 -22.25
C PRO A 137 -0.45 6.75 -22.35
N ASP A 138 0.46 7.01 -23.30
CA ASP A 138 1.61 6.13 -23.55
C ASP A 138 2.40 5.80 -22.26
N PRO A 139 2.34 4.54 -21.76
CA PRO A 139 3.03 4.15 -20.54
C PRO A 139 4.49 3.75 -20.79
N THR A 140 4.94 3.68 -22.04
CA THR A 140 6.28 3.21 -22.43
C THR A 140 7.41 3.83 -21.60
N PRO A 141 7.43 5.14 -21.31
CA PRO A 141 8.51 5.76 -20.54
C PRO A 141 8.61 5.26 -19.09
N ILE A 142 7.52 4.76 -18.50
CA ILE A 142 7.48 4.35 -17.10
C ILE A 142 7.56 2.84 -16.88
N LEU A 143 7.38 2.03 -17.94
CA LEU A 143 7.45 0.57 -17.85
C LEU A 143 8.71 0.04 -17.12
N PRO A 144 9.92 0.61 -17.29
CA PRO A 144 11.11 0.13 -16.58
C PRO A 144 11.04 0.31 -15.06
N TYR A 145 10.21 1.25 -14.60
CA TYR A 145 10.05 1.64 -13.20
C TYR A 145 8.82 1.01 -12.54
N LEU A 146 7.94 0.36 -13.29
CA LEU A 146 6.78 -0.32 -12.72
C LEU A 146 7.23 -1.54 -11.89
N GLY A 147 6.67 -1.66 -10.69
CA GLY A 147 7.09 -2.63 -9.67
C GLY A 147 8.41 -2.29 -8.97
N LEU A 148 8.99 -1.11 -9.27
CA LEU A 148 10.08 -0.52 -8.50
C LEU A 148 9.55 0.60 -7.60
N PHE A 149 10.15 0.72 -6.43
CA PHE A 149 9.79 1.71 -5.41
C PHE A 149 11.03 2.47 -4.94
N SER A 150 10.90 3.76 -4.62
CA SER A 150 11.91 4.55 -3.92
C SER A 150 11.70 4.42 -2.41
N LEU A 151 12.78 4.53 -1.63
CA LEU A 151 12.70 4.74 -0.18
C LEU A 151 12.77 6.25 0.09
N VAL A 152 11.70 6.82 0.62
CA VAL A 152 11.60 8.27 0.90
C VAL A 152 11.74 8.53 2.39
N VAL A 153 12.38 9.66 2.71
CA VAL A 153 12.59 10.13 4.08
C VAL A 153 11.47 11.09 4.46
N LEU A 154 10.72 10.73 5.51
CA LEU A 154 9.58 11.49 6.00
C LEU A 154 9.98 12.51 7.09
N ASN A 155 10.97 12.16 7.92
CA ASN A 155 11.48 12.98 9.03
C ASN A 155 13.01 13.17 8.88
N PRO A 156 13.48 14.04 7.96
CA PRO A 156 14.91 14.19 7.68
C PRO A 156 15.75 14.54 8.91
N GLU A 157 15.19 15.31 9.84
CA GLU A 157 15.82 15.72 11.11
C GLU A 157 16.12 14.53 12.05
N VAL A 158 15.29 13.49 12.01
CA VAL A 158 15.45 12.29 12.85
C VAL A 158 16.51 11.35 12.27
N VAL A 159 16.61 11.31 10.94
CA VAL A 159 17.50 10.37 10.23
C VAL A 159 18.84 10.98 9.80
N VAL A 160 19.16 12.21 10.21
CA VAL A 160 20.45 12.85 9.92
C VAL A 160 21.61 11.94 10.35
N GLY A 161 22.54 11.70 9.43
CA GLY A 161 23.70 10.82 9.65
C GLY A 161 23.37 9.33 9.89
N ARG A 162 22.12 8.91 9.72
CA ARG A 162 21.71 7.51 9.87
C ARG A 162 21.84 6.76 8.54
N HIS A 163 22.09 5.46 8.66
CA HIS A 163 22.15 4.52 7.56
C HIS A 163 21.54 3.18 7.97
N LEU A 164 21.07 2.41 6.99
CA LEU A 164 20.73 1.00 7.17
C LEU A 164 21.90 0.14 6.69
N SER A 165 22.33 -0.83 7.49
CA SER A 165 23.31 -1.82 7.05
C SER A 165 22.65 -2.87 6.17
N THR A 166 23.31 -3.24 5.06
CA THR A 166 22.89 -4.33 4.18
C THR A 166 23.99 -5.38 4.07
N GLN A 167 23.58 -6.65 4.00
CA GLN A 167 24.50 -7.78 3.74
C GLN A 167 24.75 -8.00 2.25
N HIS A 168 23.93 -7.41 1.39
CA HIS A 168 23.97 -7.60 -0.06
C HIS A 168 23.67 -6.28 -0.77
N LEU A 169 24.63 -5.36 -0.75
CA LEU A 169 24.57 -4.13 -1.55
C LEU A 169 24.57 -4.51 -3.05
N PRO A 170 23.46 -4.29 -3.78
CA PRO A 170 23.37 -4.69 -5.19
C PRO A 170 24.36 -3.90 -6.04
N LYS A 171 24.92 -4.52 -7.09
CA LYS A 171 25.72 -3.79 -8.09
C LYS A 171 24.88 -2.72 -8.79
N LEU A 172 25.56 -1.75 -9.40
CA LEU A 172 24.91 -0.75 -10.24
C LEU A 172 24.18 -1.41 -11.41
N SER A 173 23.02 -0.87 -11.75
CA SER A 173 22.24 -1.20 -12.93
C SER A 173 22.06 0.06 -13.78
N ILE A 174 22.10 -0.07 -15.09
CA ILE A 174 21.90 1.03 -16.05
C ILE A 174 20.65 0.76 -16.89
N LEU A 175 19.80 1.77 -17.05
CA LEU A 175 18.64 1.73 -17.92
C LEU A 175 19.09 1.85 -19.39
N ARG A 176 18.86 0.81 -20.19
CA ARG A 176 19.13 0.78 -21.63
C ARG A 176 17.98 0.08 -22.34
N SER A 177 17.53 0.63 -23.46
CA SER A 177 16.44 0.05 -24.27
C SER A 177 15.18 -0.28 -23.44
N GLY A 178 14.83 0.61 -22.51
CA GLY A 178 13.65 0.44 -21.65
C GLY A 178 13.77 -0.66 -20.59
N ARG A 179 14.97 -1.14 -20.26
CA ARG A 179 15.19 -2.13 -19.19
C ARG A 179 16.45 -1.85 -18.40
N PHE A 180 16.44 -2.20 -17.12
CA PHE A 180 17.63 -2.14 -16.28
C PHE A 180 18.51 -3.36 -16.53
N HIS A 181 19.78 -3.12 -16.83
CA HIS A 181 20.81 -4.14 -17.03
C HIS A 181 21.95 -3.93 -16.03
N PRO A 182 22.76 -4.96 -15.71
CA PRO A 182 23.99 -4.75 -14.98
C PRO A 182 24.85 -3.66 -15.62
N ALA A 183 25.29 -2.69 -14.83
CA ALA A 183 26.13 -1.61 -15.32
C ALA A 183 27.57 -2.11 -15.57
N PRO A 184 28.26 -1.61 -16.61
CA PRO A 184 29.69 -1.88 -16.81
C PRO A 184 30.54 -1.39 -15.63
N ASP A 185 31.72 -1.98 -15.46
CA ASP A 185 32.69 -1.49 -14.48
C ASP A 185 33.09 -0.04 -14.77
N GLY A 186 33.27 0.76 -13.70
CA GLY A 186 33.58 2.19 -13.82
C GLY A 186 32.37 3.11 -14.05
N THR A 187 31.15 2.58 -14.17
CA THR A 187 29.93 3.40 -14.26
C THR A 187 29.77 4.28 -13.03
N HIS A 188 29.47 5.57 -13.23
CA HIS A 188 29.35 6.51 -12.12
C HIS A 188 27.98 6.36 -11.43
N PRO A 189 27.90 6.28 -10.09
CA PRO A 189 26.67 6.01 -9.37
C PRO A 189 25.62 7.14 -9.42
N ALA A 190 26.02 8.34 -9.83
CA ALA A 190 25.15 9.52 -9.95
C ALA A 190 24.69 9.80 -11.40
N ASP A 191 24.98 8.92 -12.36
CA ASP A 191 24.45 9.07 -13.71
C ASP A 191 22.92 8.89 -13.71
N GLU A 192 22.20 9.71 -14.48
CA GLU A 192 20.72 9.82 -14.51
C GLU A 192 19.99 8.47 -14.72
N HIS A 193 20.62 7.55 -15.44
CA HIS A 193 20.04 6.25 -15.80
C HIS A 193 20.62 5.09 -14.99
N VAL A 194 21.38 5.40 -13.94
CA VAL A 194 22.08 4.41 -13.13
C VAL A 194 21.43 4.34 -11.74
N ALA A 195 21.12 3.13 -11.30
CA ALA A 195 20.53 2.89 -9.99
C ALA A 195 21.02 1.58 -9.37
N ARG A 196 20.91 1.47 -8.05
CA ARG A 196 20.96 0.16 -7.37
C ARG A 196 19.54 -0.37 -7.21
N ILE A 197 19.33 -1.63 -7.61
CA ILE A 197 18.03 -2.29 -7.46
C ILE A 197 18.11 -3.35 -6.36
N PHE A 198 17.44 -3.06 -5.25
CA PHE A 198 17.25 -3.98 -4.13
C PHE A 198 16.12 -4.95 -4.47
N ASP A 199 16.50 -6.15 -4.89
CA ASP A 199 15.57 -7.22 -5.27
C ASP A 199 15.76 -8.42 -4.33
N VAL A 200 14.93 -8.47 -3.29
CA VAL A 200 15.00 -9.51 -2.26
C VAL A 200 14.72 -10.90 -2.84
N MET A 201 13.86 -11.01 -3.86
CA MET A 201 13.50 -12.29 -4.46
C MET A 201 14.63 -12.81 -5.36
N ALA A 202 15.30 -11.93 -6.10
CA ALA A 202 16.49 -12.27 -6.86
C ALA A 202 17.65 -12.71 -5.94
N VAL A 203 17.89 -11.99 -4.83
CA VAL A 203 18.93 -12.37 -3.85
C VAL A 203 18.57 -13.68 -3.17
N ALA A 204 17.32 -13.85 -2.77
CA ALA A 204 16.83 -15.07 -2.13
C ALA A 204 17.00 -16.29 -3.04
N SER A 205 16.69 -16.17 -4.34
CA SER A 205 16.78 -17.26 -5.32
C SER A 205 18.21 -17.58 -5.73
N ALA A 206 19.03 -16.57 -6.02
CA ALA A 206 20.40 -16.77 -6.51
C ALA A 206 21.42 -17.07 -5.39
N ASN A 207 21.11 -16.69 -4.14
CA ASN A 207 22.00 -16.80 -2.98
C ASN A 207 23.44 -16.31 -3.28
N PRO A 208 23.62 -15.05 -3.74
CA PRO A 208 24.93 -14.54 -4.09
C PRO A 208 25.85 -14.41 -2.87
N PRO A 209 27.18 -14.32 -3.06
CA PRO A 209 28.11 -14.00 -1.98
C PRO A 209 27.72 -12.73 -1.22
N LEU A 210 28.13 -12.66 0.05
CA LEU A 210 27.95 -11.45 0.87
C LEU A 210 28.68 -10.27 0.23
N SER A 211 27.98 -9.14 0.16
CA SER A 211 28.50 -7.87 -0.35
C SER A 211 28.03 -6.78 0.61
N PRO A 212 28.67 -6.63 1.78
CA PRO A 212 28.21 -5.72 2.81
C PRO A 212 28.25 -4.27 2.32
N GLY A 213 27.33 -3.44 2.81
CA GLY A 213 27.29 -2.02 2.50
C GLY A 213 26.29 -1.28 3.36
N THR A 214 26.06 -0.01 3.03
CA THR A 214 25.15 0.89 3.73
C THR A 214 24.13 1.48 2.77
N ILE A 215 22.95 1.81 3.30
CA ILE A 215 21.87 2.53 2.63
C ILE A 215 21.73 3.86 3.37
N PRO A 216 22.18 4.98 2.78
CA PRO A 216 22.11 6.29 3.43
C PRO A 216 20.65 6.72 3.57
N LEU A 217 20.31 7.32 4.71
CA LEU A 217 18.99 7.90 4.98
C LEU A 217 19.01 9.43 5.07
N SER A 218 20.17 10.06 4.86
CA SER A 218 20.33 11.50 5.03
C SER A 218 20.99 12.13 3.80
N ALA A 219 20.44 13.27 3.36
CA ALA A 219 20.97 14.04 2.23
C ALA A 219 22.39 14.58 2.44
N THR A 220 22.90 14.60 3.68
CA THR A 220 24.28 14.98 3.97
C THR A 220 25.29 13.89 3.60
N ASP A 221 24.83 12.65 3.37
CA ASP A 221 25.67 11.56 2.92
C ASP A 221 25.93 11.69 1.40
N PRO A 222 27.19 11.69 0.92
CA PRO A 222 27.50 11.78 -0.50
C PRO A 222 26.80 10.70 -1.34
N ASP A 223 26.62 9.51 -0.78
CA ASP A 223 25.97 8.40 -1.48
C ASP A 223 24.44 8.58 -1.53
N PHE A 224 23.84 9.52 -0.80
CA PHE A 224 22.38 9.72 -0.81
C PHE A 224 21.85 10.12 -2.19
N GLN A 225 22.65 10.81 -2.99
CA GLN A 225 22.28 11.26 -4.34
C GLN A 225 22.15 10.11 -5.35
N GLN A 226 22.68 8.91 -5.04
CA GLN A 226 22.50 7.74 -5.89
C GLN A 226 21.04 7.28 -5.92
N HIS A 227 20.52 7.03 -7.12
CA HIS A 227 19.22 6.41 -7.30
C HIS A 227 19.21 4.98 -6.74
N ARG A 228 18.22 4.70 -5.89
CA ARG A 228 17.99 3.39 -5.28
C ARG A 228 16.53 3.00 -5.44
N TYR A 229 16.33 1.81 -5.96
CA TYR A 229 15.00 1.26 -6.17
C TYR A 229 14.86 -0.08 -5.47
N TRP A 230 13.67 -0.35 -4.96
CA TRP A 230 13.29 -1.61 -4.34
C TRP A 230 12.29 -2.32 -5.23
N ARG A 231 12.61 -3.54 -5.64
CA ARG A 231 11.63 -4.42 -6.28
C ARG A 231 10.89 -5.17 -5.19
N VAL A 232 9.62 -4.84 -5.00
CA VAL A 232 8.77 -5.41 -3.94
C VAL A 232 7.52 -6.01 -4.61
N PRO A 233 7.17 -7.29 -4.37
CA PRO A 233 6.00 -7.93 -4.96
C PRO A 233 4.71 -7.52 -4.23
N VAL A 234 4.45 -6.21 -4.14
CA VAL A 234 3.28 -5.63 -3.45
C VAL A 234 2.51 -4.76 -4.43
N ASN A 235 1.20 -4.71 -4.25
CA ASN A 235 0.31 -3.86 -5.04
C ASN A 235 0.73 -2.37 -5.00
N LEU A 236 0.89 -1.77 -6.18
CA LEU A 236 1.29 -0.36 -6.34
C LEU A 236 0.34 0.59 -5.60
N GLY A 237 -0.97 0.35 -5.68
CA GLY A 237 -1.99 1.15 -5.01
C GLY A 237 -1.89 1.11 -3.49
N ALA A 238 -1.51 -0.03 -2.90
CA ALA A 238 -1.29 -0.16 -1.47
C ALA A 238 -0.08 0.67 -0.99
N ILE A 239 1.05 0.60 -1.70
CA ILE A 239 2.23 1.42 -1.39
C ILE A 239 1.90 2.91 -1.53
N PHE A 240 1.23 3.28 -2.62
CA PHE A 240 0.88 4.67 -2.85
C PHE A 240 -0.10 5.21 -1.80
N THR A 241 -1.07 4.40 -1.38
CA THR A 241 -1.98 4.71 -0.26
C THR A 241 -1.23 4.93 1.04
N ALA A 242 -0.33 4.01 1.40
CA ALA A 242 0.45 4.11 2.63
C ALA A 242 1.26 5.41 2.66
N LEU A 243 1.90 5.76 1.54
CA LEU A 243 2.63 7.01 1.40
C LEU A 243 1.69 8.22 1.50
N ALA A 244 0.59 8.22 0.74
CA ALA A 244 -0.36 9.33 0.69
C ALA A 244 -0.83 9.73 2.09
N VAL A 245 -1.22 8.76 2.93
CA VAL A 245 -1.65 9.05 4.32
C VAL A 245 -0.51 9.64 5.16
N ARG A 246 0.71 9.12 5.02
CA ARG A 246 1.87 9.56 5.81
C ARG A 246 2.33 10.97 5.44
N VAL A 247 2.22 11.37 4.17
CA VAL A 247 2.78 12.64 3.71
C VAL A 247 1.85 13.85 3.90
N ILE A 248 0.53 13.65 4.06
CA ILE A 248 -0.45 14.74 4.18
C ILE A 248 -0.07 15.74 5.28
N MET A 249 0.48 15.26 6.39
CA MET A 249 0.79 16.09 7.55
C MET A 249 2.26 16.50 7.68
N LYS A 250 3.10 16.08 6.74
CA LYS A 250 4.53 16.38 6.79
C LYS A 250 4.85 17.57 5.89
N SER A 251 5.99 18.19 6.12
CA SER A 251 6.62 19.13 5.19
C SER A 251 7.97 18.53 4.83
N SER A 252 8.16 18.22 3.56
CA SER A 252 9.40 17.62 3.05
C SER A 252 9.57 18.09 1.62
N GLU A 253 10.82 18.36 1.26
CA GLU A 253 11.26 18.83 -0.06
C GLU A 253 11.55 17.69 -1.03
N CYS A 254 11.40 16.43 -0.59
CA CYS A 254 11.56 15.26 -1.47
C CYS A 254 10.52 15.27 -2.59
N ASP A 255 10.97 15.15 -3.84
CA ASP A 255 10.15 15.26 -5.04
C ASP A 255 9.01 14.25 -5.07
N GLU A 256 9.25 12.99 -4.67
CA GLU A 256 8.20 11.98 -4.58
C GLU A 256 7.08 12.37 -3.60
N ILE A 257 7.47 12.98 -2.46
CA ILE A 257 6.53 13.46 -1.45
C ILE A 257 5.72 14.66 -1.98
N ILE A 258 6.39 15.63 -2.61
CA ILE A 258 5.74 16.77 -3.25
C ILE A 258 4.74 16.30 -4.30
N ARG A 259 5.16 15.36 -5.16
CA ARG A 259 4.32 14.85 -6.25
C ARG A 259 3.13 14.06 -5.72
N THR A 260 3.32 13.26 -4.69
CA THR A 260 2.24 12.53 -4.02
C THR A 260 1.20 13.49 -3.44
N ARG A 261 1.63 14.55 -2.75
CA ARG A 261 0.69 15.57 -2.23
C ARG A 261 -0.10 16.24 -3.34
N ALA A 262 0.55 16.57 -4.46
CA ALA A 262 -0.13 17.16 -5.61
C ALA A 262 -1.22 16.22 -6.18
N ILE A 263 -0.91 14.93 -6.32
CA ILE A 263 -1.88 13.92 -6.76
C ILE A 263 -3.06 13.83 -5.79
N VAL A 264 -2.78 13.70 -4.49
CA VAL A 264 -3.82 13.58 -3.46
C VAL A 264 -4.71 14.82 -3.43
N ALA A 265 -4.14 16.03 -3.51
CA ALA A 265 -4.89 17.28 -3.55
C ALA A 265 -5.84 17.33 -4.75
N LEU A 266 -5.36 17.00 -5.96
CA LEU A 266 -6.19 16.97 -7.17
C LEU A 266 -7.39 16.00 -7.05
N LEU A 267 -7.15 14.81 -6.49
CA LEU A 267 -8.21 13.81 -6.31
C LEU A 267 -9.23 14.23 -5.26
N LEU A 268 -8.79 14.81 -4.15
CA LEU A 268 -9.68 15.28 -3.09
C LEU A 268 -10.56 16.45 -3.57
N SER A 269 -9.99 17.43 -4.27
CA SER A 269 -10.77 18.53 -4.85
C SER A 269 -11.91 18.00 -5.74
N ARG A 270 -11.62 17.03 -6.61
CA ARG A 270 -12.63 16.41 -7.48
C ARG A 270 -13.69 15.62 -6.73
N ALA A 271 -13.29 14.90 -5.68
CA ALA A 271 -14.23 14.18 -4.83
C ALA A 271 -15.19 15.15 -4.12
N THR A 272 -14.73 16.34 -3.73
CA THR A 272 -15.59 17.38 -3.14
C THR A 272 -16.55 18.00 -4.15
N GLU A 273 -16.10 18.36 -5.35
CA GLU A 273 -16.94 18.92 -6.42
C GLU A 273 -18.10 17.98 -6.79
N THR A 274 -17.80 16.68 -6.92
CA THR A 274 -18.79 15.65 -7.24
C THR A 274 -19.86 15.53 -6.14
N LYS A 275 -19.47 15.65 -4.87
CA LYS A 275 -20.40 15.60 -3.72
C LYS A 275 -21.29 16.83 -3.65
N ILE A 276 -20.78 18.01 -4.00
CA ILE A 276 -21.56 19.26 -4.01
C ILE A 276 -22.62 19.19 -5.13
N SER A 277 -22.22 18.83 -6.34
CA SER A 277 -23.14 18.73 -7.49
C SER A 277 -24.30 17.75 -7.23
N ARG A 278 -24.03 16.59 -6.59
CA ARG A 278 -25.07 15.62 -6.21
C ARG A 278 -26.07 16.19 -5.18
N ARG A 279 -25.59 17.00 -4.22
CA ARG A 279 -26.47 17.61 -3.21
C ARG A 279 -27.38 18.67 -3.81
N GLU A 280 -26.90 19.41 -4.81
CA GLU A 280 -27.70 20.39 -5.53
C GLU A 280 -28.75 19.73 -6.42
N ALA A 281 -28.38 18.66 -7.14
CA ALA A 281 -29.31 17.90 -7.96
C ALA A 281 -30.40 17.17 -7.15
N ALA A 282 -30.10 16.79 -5.90
CA ALA A 282 -31.05 16.12 -5.01
C ALA A 282 -31.98 17.08 -4.24
N ARG A 283 -31.84 18.40 -4.38
CA ARG A 283 -32.79 19.34 -3.78
C ARG A 283 -34.11 19.27 -4.55
N PRO A 284 -35.24 18.90 -3.91
CA PRO A 284 -36.53 18.92 -4.58
C PRO A 284 -36.78 20.35 -5.08
N SER A 285 -36.96 20.49 -6.39
CA SER A 285 -37.32 21.75 -7.03
C SER A 285 -38.62 22.22 -6.40
N GLY A 286 -38.52 23.15 -5.45
CA GLY A 286 -39.64 23.73 -4.73
C GLY A 286 -40.48 24.58 -5.66
N GLY A 287 -41.30 23.91 -6.47
CA GLY A 287 -42.43 24.52 -7.15
C GLY A 287 -43.43 24.98 -6.09
N GLY A 288 -43.35 26.26 -5.74
CA GLY A 288 -44.34 26.95 -4.93
C GLY A 288 -45.71 26.92 -5.63
N GLY A 289 -46.52 25.92 -5.29
CA GLY A 289 -47.93 25.84 -5.64
C GLY A 289 -48.78 25.90 -4.38
N TYR A 290 -49.04 27.10 -3.87
CA TYR A 290 -50.04 27.32 -2.84
C TYR A 290 -51.45 27.16 -3.43
N LYS A 291 -52.06 26.00 -3.24
CA LYS A 291 -53.52 25.76 -3.22
C LYS A 291 -53.72 24.59 -2.25
N GLY A 292 -54.36 24.71 -1.10
CA GLY A 292 -55.65 25.33 -0.86
C GLY A 292 -56.65 24.20 -0.57
N GLY A 293 -57.07 24.07 0.69
CA GLY A 293 -58.35 23.48 1.07
C GLY A 293 -58.41 21.96 1.29
N GLY A 294 -58.76 21.60 2.52
CA GLY A 294 -59.96 20.77 2.74
C GLY A 294 -59.77 19.27 2.92
N GLY A 295 -59.96 18.83 4.16
CA GLY A 295 -61.04 17.89 4.43
C GLY A 295 -60.70 16.41 4.68
N SER A 296 -61.31 15.92 5.76
CA SER A 296 -61.84 14.58 5.94
C SER A 296 -60.90 13.43 6.30
N THR A 297 -60.90 13.13 7.59
CA THR A 297 -61.26 11.83 8.20
C THR A 297 -61.34 10.60 7.29
N GLY A 298 -60.64 9.53 7.68
CA GLY A 298 -60.83 8.19 7.12
C GLY A 298 -60.03 7.12 7.85
N ARG A 299 -60.58 6.60 8.96
CA ARG A 299 -60.20 5.33 9.58
C ARG A 299 -60.40 4.20 8.56
N GLY A 300 -59.40 3.33 8.39
CA GLY A 300 -59.50 2.12 7.59
C GLY A 300 -58.63 1.01 8.16
N SER A 301 -59.22 0.19 9.02
CA SER A 301 -58.67 -1.09 9.47
C SER A 301 -58.64 -2.09 8.31
N GLY A 302 -57.51 -2.75 8.08
CA GLY A 302 -57.37 -3.81 7.08
C GLY A 302 -56.53 -4.97 7.60
N LYS A 303 -57.22 -6.07 7.92
CA LYS A 303 -56.72 -7.42 8.27
C LYS A 303 -56.29 -8.18 7.01
N GLY A 304 -55.40 -9.16 7.19
CA GLY A 304 -55.14 -10.29 6.29
C GLY A 304 -53.89 -10.07 5.42
N HIS A 305 -53.02 -11.05 5.16
CA HIS A 305 -53.18 -12.50 5.20
C HIS A 305 -51.79 -13.16 5.32
N ASP A 306 -51.74 -14.25 6.09
CA ASP A 306 -50.65 -15.24 6.08
C ASP A 306 -50.50 -15.87 4.69
N GLY A 307 -49.25 -16.06 4.25
CA GLY A 307 -48.90 -16.71 2.99
C GLY A 307 -47.58 -17.44 3.11
N SER A 308 -47.63 -18.63 3.72
CA SER A 308 -46.56 -19.61 3.80
C SER A 308 -46.35 -20.29 2.44
N GLY A 309 -45.17 -20.08 1.82
CA GLY A 309 -44.73 -20.76 0.61
C GLY A 309 -43.38 -21.43 0.80
N LYS A 310 -43.39 -22.76 0.93
CA LYS A 310 -42.22 -23.65 1.00
C LYS A 310 -41.74 -24.06 -0.41
N PRO A 311 -40.57 -24.71 -0.55
CA PRO A 311 -39.63 -24.52 -1.65
C PRO A 311 -39.87 -25.43 -2.85
N GLY A 312 -39.52 -24.90 -4.03
CA GLY A 312 -39.45 -25.66 -5.28
C GLY A 312 -38.07 -26.29 -5.48
N SER A 313 -38.08 -27.62 -5.53
CA SER A 313 -37.06 -28.49 -6.11
C SER A 313 -37.07 -28.40 -7.64
N GLY A 314 -35.91 -28.56 -8.29
CA GLY A 314 -35.80 -28.62 -9.75
C GLY A 314 -34.37 -28.54 -10.28
N THR A 315 -33.56 -29.59 -10.16
CA THR A 315 -33.10 -30.51 -11.23
C THR A 315 -32.21 -29.93 -12.35
N ALA A 316 -31.04 -30.58 -12.47
CA ALA A 316 -30.30 -30.94 -13.70
C ALA A 316 -29.61 -29.86 -14.55
N GLY A 317 -28.28 -29.97 -14.66
CA GLY A 317 -27.54 -29.46 -15.81
C GLY A 317 -26.03 -29.46 -15.71
N ARG A 318 -25.39 -30.53 -16.20
CA ARG A 318 -24.07 -30.59 -16.88
C ARG A 318 -22.85 -30.12 -16.05
N GLY A 319 -21.92 -30.99 -15.64
CA GLY A 319 -21.18 -31.92 -16.48
C GLY A 319 -19.98 -31.21 -17.13
N ARG A 320 -18.86 -31.08 -16.40
CA ARG A 320 -17.55 -30.81 -17.01
C ARG A 320 -16.45 -31.58 -16.27
N GLU A 321 -15.82 -32.44 -17.05
CA GLU A 321 -14.81 -33.42 -16.70
C GLU A 321 -13.54 -32.77 -16.12
N THR A 322 -13.10 -33.27 -14.96
CA THR A 322 -11.70 -33.16 -14.53
C THR A 322 -10.98 -34.44 -14.96
N ARG A 323 -10.06 -34.30 -15.91
CA ARG A 323 -9.14 -35.38 -16.31
C ARG A 323 -8.21 -35.70 -15.15
N SER A 324 -8.43 -36.88 -14.59
CA SER A 324 -7.51 -37.64 -13.77
C SER A 324 -6.35 -38.15 -14.63
N LEU A 325 -5.11 -37.91 -14.17
CA LEU A 325 -3.91 -38.64 -14.60
C LEU A 325 -3.25 -39.23 -13.34
N ARG A 326 -3.53 -40.51 -13.08
CA ARG A 326 -2.53 -41.47 -12.56
C ARG A 326 -1.83 -42.03 -13.82
N SER A 327 -0.57 -42.46 -13.84
CA SER A 327 0.10 -43.41 -12.92
C SER A 327 1.59 -43.52 -13.29
N GLY A 328 2.39 -44.03 -12.35
CA GLY A 328 3.75 -44.54 -12.52
C GLY A 328 4.57 -44.20 -11.27
N ASP A 329 4.50 -44.94 -10.17
CA ASP A 329 4.96 -46.33 -9.93
C ASP A 329 6.41 -46.58 -10.34
N ARG A 330 7.32 -46.52 -9.35
CA ARG A 330 8.36 -47.55 -9.07
C ARG A 330 9.28 -47.13 -7.92
N GLY A 331 9.37 -47.99 -6.91
CA GLY A 331 10.66 -48.39 -6.31
C GLY A 331 11.04 -47.80 -4.94
N GLU A 332 10.60 -48.45 -3.87
CA GLU A 332 11.39 -48.59 -2.63
C GLU A 332 12.59 -49.53 -2.85
N PRO A 333 13.69 -49.45 -2.06
CA PRO A 333 13.76 -50.20 -0.80
C PRO A 333 14.44 -49.45 0.39
N PRO A 334 14.29 -49.97 1.63
CA PRO A 334 14.52 -49.24 2.87
C PRO A 334 15.88 -49.52 3.52
N ALA A 335 16.39 -48.58 4.32
CA ALA A 335 17.49 -48.86 5.25
C ALA A 335 17.46 -48.02 6.55
N LYS A 336 17.33 -48.77 7.65
CA LYS A 336 18.06 -48.62 8.94
C LYS A 336 17.77 -47.41 9.85
N ARG A 337 16.73 -47.63 10.65
CA ARG A 337 16.67 -47.50 12.13
C ARG A 337 18.03 -47.25 12.82
N VAL A 338 18.22 -46.06 13.39
CA VAL A 338 19.15 -45.82 14.50
C VAL A 338 18.37 -45.16 15.65
N ARG A 339 18.17 -45.94 16.71
CA ARG A 339 17.77 -45.49 18.04
C ARG A 339 18.88 -44.60 18.59
N ARG A 340 18.57 -43.36 18.99
CA ARG A 340 19.38 -42.62 19.96
C ARG A 340 18.54 -42.39 21.22
N LYS A 341 19.17 -42.78 22.32
CA LYS A 341 18.74 -42.67 23.71
C LYS A 341 18.52 -41.21 24.10
N GLU A 342 17.52 -41.02 24.94
CA GLU A 342 17.26 -39.85 25.77
C GLU A 342 18.46 -39.53 26.67
N ASP A 343 18.63 -38.24 27.01
CA ASP A 343 19.02 -37.83 28.35
C ASP A 343 18.24 -36.55 28.73
N PRO A 344 17.60 -36.49 29.91
CA PRO A 344 16.84 -35.35 30.37
C PRO A 344 17.69 -34.49 31.31
N HIS A 345 17.85 -33.21 31.03
CA HIS A 345 18.16 -32.23 32.07
C HIS A 345 17.37 -30.94 31.87
N ALA A 346 16.48 -30.73 32.82
CA ALA A 346 15.71 -29.53 33.03
C ALA A 346 16.58 -28.39 33.57
N SER A 347 16.26 -27.14 33.19
CA SER A 347 16.32 -25.89 33.98
C SER A 347 15.83 -24.74 33.07
N LYS A 348 14.55 -24.35 33.11
CA LYS A 348 13.97 -23.26 33.93
C LYS A 348 14.76 -21.94 33.89
N SER A 349 14.36 -21.01 33.03
CA SER A 349 13.80 -19.69 33.41
C SER A 349 13.58 -18.83 32.15
N LEU A 350 12.32 -18.68 31.73
CA LEU A 350 11.92 -17.65 30.77
C LEU A 350 11.10 -16.64 31.56
N VAL A 351 11.65 -15.44 31.70
CA VAL A 351 10.98 -14.27 32.28
C VAL A 351 9.97 -13.81 31.22
N GLU A 352 8.68 -13.99 31.50
CA GLU A 352 7.61 -13.33 30.76
C GLU A 352 7.72 -11.82 30.99
N MET A 353 8.01 -11.09 29.91
CA MET A 353 7.85 -9.64 29.85
C MET A 353 6.36 -9.33 29.73
N PRO A 354 5.78 -8.46 30.58
CA PRO A 354 4.38 -8.08 30.46
C PRO A 354 4.16 -7.22 29.21
N GLU A 355 3.10 -7.53 28.46
CA GLU A 355 2.61 -6.66 27.39
C GLU A 355 2.14 -5.31 27.96
N PRO A 356 2.41 -4.17 27.29
CA PRO A 356 1.89 -2.89 27.72
C PRO A 356 0.39 -2.83 27.44
N GLY A 357 -0.40 -2.82 28.51
CA GLY A 357 -1.85 -2.65 28.47
C GLY A 357 -2.22 -1.30 27.85
N LEU A 358 -2.82 -1.35 26.65
CA LEU A 358 -3.53 -0.23 26.06
C LEU A 358 -4.92 -0.15 26.68
N SER A 359 -5.17 0.93 27.41
CA SER A 359 -6.45 1.21 28.06
C SER A 359 -7.55 1.48 27.02
N ASP A 360 -8.58 0.65 27.03
CA ASP A 360 -9.82 0.85 26.29
C ASP A 360 -10.56 2.11 26.79
N ARG A 361 -10.62 3.12 25.94
CA ARG A 361 -11.68 4.16 25.97
C ARG A 361 -12.35 4.19 24.60
N SER A 362 -13.29 3.28 24.39
CA SER A 362 -14.18 3.24 23.22
C SER A 362 -15.50 3.95 23.55
N GLY A 363 -15.52 5.27 23.32
CA GLY A 363 -16.75 6.03 23.16
C GLY A 363 -17.12 6.09 21.68
N ALA A 364 -18.29 5.54 21.34
CA ALA A 364 -18.81 5.43 19.98
C ALA A 364 -19.15 6.81 19.37
N GLN A 365 -18.58 7.11 18.19
CA GLN A 365 -19.12 8.02 17.15
C GLN A 365 -18.20 7.92 15.90
N SER A 366 -18.56 7.08 14.90
CA SER A 366 -17.69 6.81 13.74
C SER A 366 -18.32 7.07 12.35
N SER A 367 -19.19 8.07 12.20
CA SER A 367 -19.80 8.38 10.89
C SER A 367 -19.38 9.72 10.25
N ASN A 368 -18.45 10.51 10.84
CA ASN A 368 -18.14 11.88 10.36
C ASN A 368 -16.64 12.22 10.20
N GLN A 369 -15.74 11.30 9.81
CA GLN A 369 -14.28 11.58 9.79
C GLN A 369 -13.66 11.96 8.43
N ILE A 370 -14.32 11.73 7.30
CA ILE A 370 -13.91 12.35 6.01
C ILE A 370 -14.00 13.89 6.07
N PRO A 371 -15.04 14.48 6.69
CA PRO A 371 -15.04 15.90 7.03
C PRO A 371 -13.83 16.35 7.83
N TYR A 372 -13.20 15.49 8.65
CA TYR A 372 -12.01 15.88 9.43
C TYR A 372 -10.78 16.04 8.55
N LEU A 373 -10.51 15.11 7.63
CA LEU A 373 -9.40 15.28 6.69
C LEU A 373 -9.64 16.47 5.76
N LEU A 374 -10.87 16.62 5.24
CA LEU A 374 -11.25 17.79 4.44
C LEU A 374 -11.15 19.10 5.24
N ASP A 375 -11.57 19.13 6.50
CA ASP A 375 -11.42 20.28 7.40
C ASP A 375 -9.93 20.55 7.72
N LEU A 376 -9.11 19.51 7.83
CA LEU A 376 -7.66 19.63 7.99
C LEU A 376 -7.02 20.26 6.74
N PHE A 377 -7.42 19.82 5.55
CA PHE A 377 -6.98 20.40 4.29
C PHE A 377 -7.47 21.84 4.13
N ASP A 378 -8.73 22.13 4.45
CA ASP A 378 -9.27 23.49 4.42
C ASP A 378 -8.57 24.40 5.44
N LYS A 379 -8.21 23.89 6.63
CA LYS A 379 -7.44 24.63 7.63
C LYS A 379 -6.02 24.91 7.13
N GLN A 380 -5.35 23.93 6.52
CA GLN A 380 -4.02 24.13 5.93
C GLN A 380 -4.04 25.07 4.73
N ALA A 381 -5.04 24.98 3.84
CA ALA A 381 -5.21 25.90 2.73
C ALA A 381 -5.40 27.34 3.22
N ARG A 382 -6.30 27.55 4.19
CA ARG A 382 -6.49 28.86 4.84
C ARG A 382 -5.24 29.37 5.55
N GLN A 383 -4.47 28.49 6.17
CA GLN A 383 -3.21 28.87 6.82
C GLN A 383 -2.16 29.31 5.78
N LYS A 384 -2.09 28.64 4.63
CA LYS A 384 -1.18 29.03 3.53
C LYS A 384 -1.58 30.38 2.93
N ASP A 385 -2.87 30.61 2.68
CA ASP A 385 -3.36 31.87 2.17
C ASP A 385 -3.10 33.01 3.17
N SER A 386 -3.30 32.76 4.47
CA SER A 386 -2.99 33.70 5.55
C SER A 386 -1.49 34.06 5.62
N ILE A 387 -0.60 33.08 5.42
CA ILE A 387 0.85 33.33 5.36
C ILE A 387 1.23 34.15 4.11
N MET A 388 0.64 33.84 2.96
CA MET A 388 0.89 34.59 1.72
C MET A 388 0.39 36.04 1.81
N GLU A 389 -0.78 36.27 2.43
CA GLU A 389 -1.27 37.63 2.71
C GLU A 389 -0.35 38.38 3.68
N TYR A 390 0.16 37.72 4.72
CA TYR A 390 1.10 38.33 5.67
C TYR A 390 2.42 38.75 4.98
N ILE A 391 2.96 37.90 4.11
CA ILE A 391 4.17 38.21 3.31
C ILE A 391 3.92 39.41 2.39
N GLN A 392 2.77 39.46 1.71
CA GLN A 392 2.40 40.60 0.85
C GLN A 392 2.22 41.91 1.63
N ARG A 393 1.88 41.84 2.91
CA ARG A 393 1.67 43.01 3.78
C ARG A 393 2.96 43.59 4.33
N ILE A 394 4.01 42.78 4.48
CA ILE A 394 5.33 43.22 4.94
C ILE A 394 6.18 43.74 3.77
N GLY A 395 5.88 43.32 2.54
CA GLY A 395 6.57 43.80 1.32
C GLY A 395 6.08 45.15 0.78
N ARG A 396 5.24 45.90 1.51
CA ARG A 396 4.83 47.28 1.22
C ARG A 396 5.29 48.18 2.35
#